data_AF-H2RP79-F1
#
_entry.id   AF-H2RP79-F1
#
_cell.length_a   1.000
_cell.length_b   1.000
_cell.length_c   1.000
_cell.angle_alpha   90.00
_cell.angle_beta   90.00
_cell.angle_gamma   90.00
#
_symmetry.space_group_name_H-M   'P 1'
#
loop_
_entity.id
_entity.type
_entity.pdbx_description
1 polymer ?
#
loop_
_entity_poly.entity_id
_entity_poly.type
_entity_poly.pdbx_seq_one_letter_code
_entity_poly.pdbx_strand_id
1 'polypeptide(L)'
;MLDGLEEEQSSCSSRSRSSTGSSASSLEDSDEEELGGGRLAQLTSPFTLIKTNGQVYTCPGQTGLATCEMCGMVGVRDAFYSKTKRFCNVSCSRSFSSNSKKASVLARLQGRPPTKKSRVLLKHPVTTKLGTSPQNQSCQQGGARKSGERPPQAAVPLEGFDWGRYLGDGEMTGAPVSCFKHVSMATAWAAVSEGVRLEVPNSDSGLTMKVYWIAGIIKLAGFEALLRYEGFDGDSSRDFWLHLCVPDIHPVGWCASGGQPLVPPQSLLHKFSNWRTFLIKRLTGSKTLPPDFSSQVQDSLHVPFKRQMRVEVVDKTHLCRTRVALVEQVIGGRLRLVYEESADGTDDFWCHMYSPLIHNIGWSRSIGHRFKRSGETSTNAQVTHTIPVFVPGQVREVDQSSAWFNEGMKLEAIDPLNLSSISVATVRKVLADGYLMVGIDGSEAADGSDWFCYHCTSPSIFPSGFCEINNIDLTPPRGYTNLPFRWFQYLKDTKSVAAPVNLFNKEVPDHGFRPGMKLEAVDLMEPRLVCVATVTQIIHRLLRIHFDGWEDEYDQWVDCESPDLYPVGWCQLTGYQLQPPAVSTGKYR
;
A
#
# COMPACT_ATOMS: atom_id res chain seq x y z
N MET A 1 -26.23 19.43 44.78
CA MET A 1 -26.65 19.00 46.13
C MET A 1 -26.91 17.51 46.05
N LEU A 2 -26.29 16.72 46.94
CA LEU A 2 -26.67 15.35 47.38
C LEU A 2 -26.90 14.31 46.26
N ASP A 3 -26.00 13.34 46.05
CA ASP A 3 -25.65 12.17 46.90
C ASP A 3 -26.68 11.02 46.83
N GLY A 4 -26.17 9.80 46.59
CA GLY A 4 -26.92 8.54 46.54
C GLY A 4 -26.05 7.38 46.01
N LEU A 5 -25.65 6.47 46.90
CA LEU A 5 -24.72 5.34 46.68
C LEU A 5 -25.46 3.98 46.60
N GLU A 6 -24.68 2.89 46.57
CA GLU A 6 -24.99 1.43 46.63
C GLU A 6 -25.02 0.77 45.23
N GLU A 7 -24.04 -0.05 44.79
CA GLU A 7 -23.31 -1.21 45.37
C GLU A 7 -24.19 -2.42 45.73
N GLU A 8 -24.10 -3.48 44.91
CA GLU A 8 -24.22 -4.87 45.37
C GLU A 8 -23.06 -5.71 44.82
N GLN A 9 -22.37 -6.42 45.71
CA GLN A 9 -21.50 -7.54 45.38
C GLN A 9 -22.24 -8.86 45.64
N SER A 10 -22.03 -9.86 44.78
CA SER A 10 -22.37 -11.25 45.13
C SER A 10 -21.30 -12.20 44.62
N SER A 11 -20.71 -12.94 45.55
CA SER A 11 -19.70 -13.97 45.31
C SER A 11 -20.28 -15.34 45.66
N CYS A 12 -19.92 -16.39 44.91
CA CYS A 12 -20.02 -17.75 45.43
C CYS A 12 -18.90 -18.65 44.89
N SER A 13 -18.20 -19.33 45.81
CA SER A 13 -17.11 -20.26 45.56
C SER A 13 -17.34 -21.57 46.31
N SER A 14 -17.04 -22.72 45.69
CA SER A 14 -16.78 -24.07 46.28
C SER A 14 -17.20 -25.16 45.27
N ARG A 15 -16.79 -26.45 45.30
CA ARG A 15 -15.66 -27.23 45.87
C ARG A 15 -15.72 -28.64 45.21
N SER A 16 -14.72 -29.53 45.19
CA SER A 16 -13.26 -29.47 44.92
C SER A 16 -12.65 -30.85 45.23
N ARG A 17 -11.86 -31.50 44.35
CA ARG A 17 -11.15 -32.75 44.72
C ARG A 17 -9.92 -33.09 43.86
N SER A 18 -9.04 -33.85 44.49
CA SER A 18 -7.65 -34.17 44.13
C SER A 18 -7.44 -35.62 43.69
N SER A 19 -6.37 -35.90 42.96
CA SER A 19 -5.61 -37.14 43.13
C SER A 19 -4.12 -36.96 42.78
N THR A 20 -3.27 -37.51 43.65
CA THR A 20 -1.80 -37.54 43.56
C THR A 20 -1.30 -38.75 42.77
N GLY A 21 -0.10 -38.67 42.21
CA GLY A 21 0.57 -39.83 41.60
C GLY A 21 2.05 -39.56 41.31
N SER A 22 2.90 -39.82 42.30
CA SER A 22 4.36 -39.82 42.14
C SER A 22 4.86 -41.26 42.06
N SER A 23 5.76 -41.57 41.12
CA SER A 23 6.62 -42.74 41.17
C SER A 23 7.94 -42.44 40.49
N ALA A 24 9.05 -42.65 41.20
CA ALA A 24 10.40 -42.69 40.68
C ALA A 24 11.02 -44.03 41.09
N SER A 25 11.82 -44.63 40.21
CA SER A 25 12.72 -45.73 40.57
C SER A 25 13.89 -45.80 39.59
N SER A 26 15.07 -46.05 40.15
CA SER A 26 16.41 -45.98 39.55
C SER A 26 16.99 -47.39 39.27
N LEU A 27 18.32 -47.44 39.10
CA LEU A 27 19.23 -48.61 38.95
C LEU A 27 19.48 -48.97 37.47
N GLU A 28 20.69 -48.91 36.90
CA GLU A 28 22.09 -49.22 37.31
C GLU A 28 22.58 -50.59 36.80
N ASP A 29 23.92 -50.64 36.62
CA ASP A 29 24.81 -51.67 36.08
C ASP A 29 24.96 -51.78 34.55
N SER A 30 26.13 -52.09 33.97
CA SER A 30 27.58 -52.09 34.32
C SER A 30 28.19 -53.17 33.40
N ASP A 31 29.43 -52.98 32.92
CA ASP A 31 30.45 -54.03 32.74
C ASP A 31 31.69 -53.45 32.01
N GLU A 32 32.89 -53.87 32.43
CA GLU A 32 34.20 -53.39 31.96
C GLU A 32 35.07 -54.51 31.33
N GLU A 33 36.18 -54.08 30.70
CA GLU A 33 37.39 -54.86 30.33
C GLU A 33 37.26 -55.88 29.16
N GLU A 34 38.32 -56.27 28.42
CA GLU A 34 39.78 -56.22 28.68
C GLU A 34 40.62 -55.95 27.39
N LEU A 35 41.95 -55.96 27.51
CA LEU A 35 42.97 -55.51 26.53
C LEU A 35 43.45 -56.58 25.53
N GLY A 36 43.95 -56.13 24.35
CA GLY A 36 44.76 -56.96 23.45
C GLY A 36 45.17 -56.24 22.15
N GLY A 37 46.48 -56.00 21.93
CA GLY A 37 46.97 -55.11 20.86
C GLY A 37 47.65 -55.79 19.66
N GLY A 38 47.85 -55.06 18.55
CA GLY A 38 48.72 -55.52 17.45
C GLY A 38 48.62 -54.83 16.08
N ARG A 39 49.54 -53.87 15.83
CA ARG A 39 50.09 -53.43 14.51
C ARG A 39 49.19 -52.74 13.45
N LEU A 40 49.60 -51.49 13.16
CA LEU A 40 49.57 -50.74 11.89
C LEU A 40 48.72 -51.24 10.71
N ALA A 41 47.67 -50.47 10.40
CA ALA A 41 47.18 -50.25 9.04
C ALA A 41 46.89 -48.75 8.85
N GLN A 42 47.24 -48.19 7.69
CA GLN A 42 46.96 -46.78 7.37
C GLN A 42 45.45 -46.58 7.13
N LEU A 43 44.79 -45.79 7.97
CA LEU A 43 43.41 -45.35 7.76
C LEU A 43 43.39 -43.86 7.36
N THR A 44 42.96 -43.60 6.13
CA THR A 44 42.67 -42.26 5.62
C THR A 44 41.38 -41.71 6.27
N SER A 45 41.37 -40.42 6.61
CA SER A 45 40.22 -39.81 7.31
C SER A 45 38.98 -39.69 6.41
N PRO A 46 37.75 -39.79 6.95
CA PRO A 46 36.52 -39.72 6.16
C PRO A 46 36.04 -38.29 5.80
N PHE A 47 36.83 -37.25 6.09
CA PHE A 47 36.41 -35.86 5.92
C PHE A 47 36.72 -35.30 4.52
N THR A 48 35.69 -34.86 3.80
CA THR A 48 35.85 -34.12 2.55
C THR A 48 35.98 -32.62 2.86
N LEU A 49 37.12 -32.03 2.53
CA LEU A 49 37.38 -30.61 2.73
C LEU A 49 36.92 -29.82 1.50
N ILE A 50 35.94 -28.92 1.65
CA ILE A 50 35.48 -28.03 0.57
C ILE A 50 35.80 -26.58 0.95
N LYS A 51 36.42 -25.83 0.02
CA LYS A 51 36.73 -24.41 0.15
C LYS A 51 35.85 -23.59 -0.78
N THR A 52 35.05 -22.69 -0.22
CA THR A 52 34.36 -21.61 -0.95
C THR A 52 34.42 -20.33 -0.11
N ASN A 53 34.62 -19.18 -0.78
CA ASN A 53 34.69 -17.83 -0.17
C ASN A 53 35.53 -17.72 1.13
N GLY A 54 36.68 -18.40 1.18
CA GLY A 54 37.67 -18.25 2.25
C GLY A 54 37.36 -18.96 3.57
N GLN A 55 36.21 -19.62 3.72
CA GLN A 55 35.88 -20.43 4.90
C GLN A 55 36.00 -21.93 4.60
N VAL A 56 36.35 -22.70 5.63
CA VAL A 56 36.53 -24.15 5.58
C VAL A 56 35.46 -24.80 6.45
N TYR A 57 34.70 -25.73 5.88
CA TYR A 57 33.65 -26.46 6.59
C TYR A 57 34.02 -27.95 6.66
N THR A 58 33.89 -28.55 7.86
CA THR A 58 34.04 -29.98 8.10
C THR A 58 32.71 -30.58 8.53
N CYS A 59 32.15 -31.49 7.73
CA CYS A 59 30.87 -32.15 8.00
C CYS A 59 31.02 -33.68 8.10
N PRO A 60 30.37 -34.34 9.07
CA PRO A 60 30.16 -35.79 9.06
C PRO A 60 29.26 -36.22 7.88
N GLY A 61 29.34 -37.50 7.50
CA GLY A 61 28.74 -38.02 6.27
C GLY A 61 27.20 -38.15 6.27
N GLN A 62 26.62 -37.97 5.08
CA GLN A 62 25.29 -38.42 4.66
C GLN A 62 24.04 -37.98 5.46
N THR A 63 23.60 -36.72 5.27
CA THR A 63 22.43 -36.43 4.42
C THR A 63 22.14 -34.93 4.27
N GLY A 64 21.90 -34.49 3.03
CA GLY A 64 21.19 -33.25 2.72
C GLY A 64 21.85 -31.92 3.15
N LEU A 65 22.79 -31.42 2.36
CA LEU A 65 22.92 -29.96 2.19
C LEU A 65 21.91 -29.50 1.13
N ALA A 66 21.34 -28.32 1.32
CA ALA A 66 20.45 -27.65 0.35
C ALA A 66 20.97 -26.24 0.05
N THR A 67 20.62 -25.73 -1.13
CA THR A 67 20.98 -24.38 -1.60
C THR A 67 19.69 -23.61 -1.90
N CYS A 68 19.56 -22.40 -1.38
CA CYS A 68 18.33 -21.62 -1.54
C CYS A 68 18.25 -21.07 -2.96
N GLU A 69 17.18 -21.40 -3.68
CA GLU A 69 17.03 -21.02 -5.09
C GLU A 69 16.77 -19.52 -5.36
N MET A 70 16.60 -18.69 -4.31
CA MET A 70 16.52 -17.23 -4.46
C MET A 70 17.78 -16.49 -4.04
N CYS A 71 18.38 -16.83 -2.89
CA CYS A 71 19.51 -16.08 -2.33
C CYS A 71 20.85 -16.84 -2.37
N GLY A 72 20.87 -18.07 -2.89
CA GLY A 72 22.09 -18.88 -3.01
C GLY A 72 22.66 -19.43 -1.70
N MET A 73 22.05 -19.12 -0.55
CA MET A 73 22.48 -19.59 0.78
C MET A 73 22.51 -21.13 0.82
N VAL A 74 23.64 -21.71 1.23
CA VAL A 74 23.81 -23.16 1.43
C VAL A 74 23.69 -23.48 2.91
N GLY A 75 22.99 -24.55 3.26
CA GLY A 75 22.87 -25.02 4.66
C GLY A 75 22.28 -26.43 4.77
N VAL A 76 22.06 -26.88 6.00
CA VAL A 76 21.47 -28.21 6.27
C VAL A 76 20.02 -28.24 5.78
N ARG A 77 19.68 -29.23 4.96
CA ARG A 77 18.38 -29.34 4.27
C ARG A 77 17.18 -29.36 5.23
N ASP A 78 17.34 -29.88 6.43
CA ASP A 78 16.24 -29.93 7.39
C ASP A 78 15.91 -28.55 8.00
N ALA A 79 16.89 -27.64 8.04
CA ALA A 79 16.68 -26.24 8.42
C ALA A 79 16.03 -25.38 7.31
N PHE A 80 15.84 -25.92 6.10
CA PHE A 80 15.22 -25.18 5.01
C PHE A 80 13.69 -25.10 5.15
N TYR A 81 13.15 -24.01 4.63
CA TYR A 81 11.74 -23.69 4.54
C TYR A 81 11.06 -24.39 3.35
N SER A 82 9.73 -24.54 3.46
CA SER A 82 8.82 -25.27 2.57
C SER A 82 8.86 -26.81 2.67
N LYS A 83 7.77 -27.47 2.25
CA LYS A 83 7.67 -28.95 2.17
C LYS A 83 8.70 -29.58 1.22
N THR A 84 9.27 -28.79 0.29
CA THR A 84 10.27 -29.25 -0.68
C THR A 84 11.70 -28.86 -0.30
N LYS A 85 11.90 -28.12 0.81
CA LYS A 85 13.22 -27.73 1.34
C LYS A 85 14.09 -26.96 0.33
N ARG A 86 13.47 -26.12 -0.52
CA ARG A 86 14.10 -25.34 -1.61
C ARG A 86 14.50 -23.90 -1.23
N PHE A 87 14.03 -23.39 -0.09
CA PHE A 87 14.24 -21.99 0.31
C PHE A 87 14.77 -21.91 1.74
N CYS A 88 15.61 -20.92 2.08
CA CYS A 88 16.11 -20.77 3.45
C CYS A 88 15.10 -20.11 4.41
N ASN A 89 14.10 -19.38 3.89
CA ASN A 89 13.06 -18.72 4.68
C ASN A 89 11.77 -18.46 3.87
N VAL A 90 10.73 -17.96 4.56
CA VAL A 90 9.43 -17.58 3.99
C VAL A 90 9.60 -16.55 2.87
N SER A 91 10.39 -15.50 3.10
CA SER A 91 10.57 -14.38 2.18
C SER A 91 11.18 -14.84 0.84
N CYS A 92 12.20 -15.71 0.86
CA CYS A 92 12.75 -16.34 -0.34
C CYS A 92 11.69 -17.18 -1.08
N SER A 93 10.87 -17.95 -0.36
CA SER A 93 9.77 -18.71 -0.98
C SER A 93 8.71 -17.81 -1.64
N ARG A 94 8.37 -16.68 -0.99
CA ARG A 94 7.44 -15.66 -1.52
C ARG A 94 8.03 -14.98 -2.75
N SER A 95 9.27 -14.47 -2.66
CA SER A 95 9.96 -13.82 -3.78
C SER A 95 10.16 -14.74 -4.99
N PHE A 96 10.45 -16.03 -4.80
CA PHE A 96 10.50 -17.00 -5.90
C PHE A 96 9.14 -17.18 -6.57
N SER A 97 8.07 -17.27 -5.78
CA SER A 97 6.70 -17.43 -6.28
C SER A 97 6.24 -16.21 -7.08
N SER A 98 6.57 -14.99 -6.63
CA SER A 98 6.32 -13.76 -7.39
C SER A 98 7.18 -13.70 -8.66
N ASN A 99 8.45 -14.11 -8.62
CA ASN A 99 9.32 -14.10 -9.80
C ASN A 99 8.92 -15.18 -10.84
N SER A 100 8.40 -16.32 -10.41
CA SER A 100 7.81 -17.33 -11.31
C SER A 100 6.47 -16.88 -11.91
N LYS A 101 5.65 -16.09 -11.20
CA LYS A 101 4.50 -15.38 -11.79
C LYS A 101 4.98 -14.35 -12.83
N LYS A 102 6.05 -13.60 -12.56
CA LYS A 102 6.73 -12.68 -13.51
C LYS A 102 7.19 -13.42 -14.77
N ALA A 103 7.79 -14.61 -14.63
CA ALA A 103 8.18 -15.47 -15.73
C ALA A 103 7.00 -16.08 -16.51
N SER A 104 5.90 -16.45 -15.82
CA SER A 104 4.66 -16.93 -16.46
C SER A 104 3.97 -15.85 -17.29
N VAL A 105 3.94 -14.61 -16.78
CA VAL A 105 3.43 -13.44 -17.52
C VAL A 105 4.35 -13.11 -18.70
N LEU A 106 5.68 -13.14 -18.52
CA LEU A 106 6.64 -12.98 -19.62
C LEU A 106 6.50 -14.09 -20.69
N ALA A 107 6.28 -15.34 -20.31
CA ALA A 107 6.05 -16.45 -21.25
C ALA A 107 4.74 -16.30 -22.04
N ARG A 108 3.69 -15.71 -21.43
CA ARG A 108 2.45 -15.35 -22.14
C ARG A 108 2.63 -14.13 -23.07
N LEU A 109 3.61 -13.26 -22.80
CA LEU A 109 3.93 -12.08 -23.61
C LEU A 109 4.95 -12.37 -24.73
N GLN A 110 5.78 -13.42 -24.62
CA GLN A 110 6.83 -13.75 -25.59
C GLN A 110 6.35 -14.59 -26.78
N GLY A 111 5.10 -14.37 -27.21
CA GLY A 111 4.58 -14.84 -28.50
C GLY A 111 5.13 -14.03 -29.68
N ARG A 112 6.44 -14.13 -29.95
CA ARG A 112 7.29 -13.62 -31.07
C ARG A 112 8.39 -12.61 -30.64
N PRO A 113 9.55 -12.56 -31.34
CA PRO A 113 10.73 -11.82 -30.90
C PRO A 113 10.69 -10.31 -31.21
N PRO A 114 11.51 -9.48 -30.55
CA PRO A 114 11.41 -8.02 -30.62
C PRO A 114 12.17 -7.42 -31.81
N THR A 115 11.51 -6.57 -32.59
CA THR A 115 12.19 -5.50 -33.33
C THR A 115 11.43 -4.18 -33.21
N LYS A 116 12.19 -3.09 -33.00
CA LYS A 116 11.77 -1.67 -32.94
C LYS A 116 10.81 -1.24 -31.81
N LYS A 117 11.42 -0.58 -30.80
CA LYS A 117 10.91 0.50 -29.94
C LYS A 117 9.41 0.82 -30.05
N SER A 118 8.63 0.40 -29.06
CA SER A 118 7.27 0.91 -28.84
C SER A 118 7.31 2.35 -28.30
N ARG A 119 6.78 3.29 -29.08
CA ARG A 119 6.56 4.67 -28.67
C ARG A 119 5.25 4.71 -27.87
N VAL A 120 5.29 5.19 -26.63
CA VAL A 120 4.06 5.36 -25.82
C VAL A 120 3.11 6.31 -26.55
N LEU A 121 1.87 5.86 -26.73
CA LEU A 121 0.80 6.67 -27.33
C LEU A 121 0.32 7.72 -26.32
N LEU A 122 0.95 8.90 -26.38
CA LEU A 122 0.43 10.12 -25.79
C LEU A 122 -0.93 10.45 -26.42
N LYS A 123 -2.02 10.38 -25.62
CA LYS A 123 -3.23 11.16 -25.94
C LYS A 123 -2.90 12.62 -25.66
N HIS A 124 -2.78 13.43 -26.70
CA HIS A 124 -2.70 14.88 -26.55
C HIS A 124 -4.07 15.46 -26.14
N PRO A 125 -4.10 16.53 -25.32
CA PRO A 125 -5.34 17.24 -25.02
C PRO A 125 -5.84 18.00 -26.26
N VAL A 126 -7.15 17.94 -26.52
CA VAL A 126 -7.78 18.63 -27.64
C VAL A 126 -8.12 20.06 -27.24
N THR A 127 -7.35 21.03 -27.74
CA THR A 127 -7.73 22.45 -27.72
C THR A 127 -8.46 22.80 -29.01
N THR A 128 -9.77 23.02 -28.93
CA THR A 128 -10.60 23.42 -30.08
C THR A 128 -10.41 24.91 -30.40
N LYS A 129 -10.05 25.24 -31.64
CA LYS A 129 -10.32 26.57 -32.23
C LYS A 129 -10.95 26.43 -33.62
N LEU A 130 -11.87 27.36 -33.89
CA LEU A 130 -12.72 27.50 -35.08
C LEU A 130 -11.94 27.63 -36.40
N GLY A 131 -12.57 27.25 -37.52
CA GLY A 131 -12.39 27.97 -38.80
C GLY A 131 -12.35 27.15 -40.09
N THR A 132 -13.47 27.17 -40.84
CA THR A 132 -13.57 27.17 -42.32
C THR A 132 -12.94 26.06 -43.19
N SER A 133 -13.81 25.41 -43.98
CA SER A 133 -13.54 24.70 -45.25
C SER A 133 -13.93 25.64 -46.45
N PRO A 134 -13.90 25.26 -47.75
CA PRO A 134 -13.45 24.01 -48.42
C PRO A 134 -12.64 24.19 -49.74
N GLN A 135 -12.12 23.10 -50.33
CA GLN A 135 -12.45 22.62 -51.72
C GLN A 135 -11.52 21.54 -52.34
N ASN A 136 -12.17 20.49 -52.87
CA ASN A 136 -11.98 19.77 -54.16
C ASN A 136 -10.73 18.97 -54.61
N GLN A 137 -11.06 17.79 -55.18
CA GLN A 137 -10.46 17.07 -56.35
C GLN A 137 -9.06 16.40 -56.19
N SER A 138 -8.74 15.24 -56.81
CA SER A 138 -9.53 14.27 -57.62
C SER A 138 -8.84 12.90 -57.83
N CYS A 139 -9.64 11.82 -57.85
CA CYS A 139 -9.58 10.56 -58.65
C CYS A 139 -8.28 9.80 -59.07
N GLN A 140 -8.36 8.46 -58.90
CA GLN A 140 -7.86 7.37 -59.79
C GLN A 140 -6.33 7.16 -59.89
N GLN A 141 -5.74 5.95 -60.05
CA GLN A 141 -6.19 4.53 -60.20
C GLN A 141 -5.00 3.62 -59.71
N GLY A 142 -5.05 2.28 -59.56
CA GLY A 142 -6.13 1.29 -59.68
C GLY A 142 -5.62 -0.14 -59.98
N GLY A 143 -6.08 -1.18 -59.24
CA GLY A 143 -6.00 -2.60 -59.64
C GLY A 143 -5.01 -3.55 -58.93
N ALA A 144 -5.54 -4.49 -58.12
CA ALA A 144 -5.33 -5.96 -58.21
C ALA A 144 -5.87 -6.68 -56.96
N ARG A 145 -6.65 -7.76 -57.15
CA ARG A 145 -7.20 -8.60 -56.07
C ARG A 145 -6.30 -9.82 -55.81
N LYS A 146 -6.06 -10.15 -54.53
CA LYS A 146 -5.92 -11.55 -54.08
C LYS A 146 -6.77 -11.76 -52.83
N SER A 147 -7.36 -12.94 -52.74
CA SER A 147 -8.43 -13.29 -51.80
C SER A 147 -7.92 -14.06 -50.59
N GLY A 148 -8.56 -13.85 -49.43
CA GLY A 148 -8.74 -14.93 -48.46
C GLY A 148 -8.00 -14.81 -47.12
N GLU A 149 -8.18 -13.71 -46.38
CA GLU A 149 -7.98 -13.72 -44.93
C GLU A 149 -9.22 -13.21 -44.20
N ARG A 150 -9.62 -13.95 -43.16
CA ARG A 150 -10.76 -13.66 -42.27
C ARG A 150 -10.35 -12.47 -41.39
N PRO A 151 -11.21 -11.44 -41.19
CA PRO A 151 -10.79 -10.25 -40.43
C PRO A 151 -10.37 -10.66 -39.01
N PRO A 152 -9.26 -10.11 -38.48
CA PRO A 152 -8.93 -10.32 -37.08
C PRO A 152 -10.09 -9.79 -36.25
N GLN A 153 -10.58 -10.62 -35.34
CA GLN A 153 -11.57 -10.20 -34.35
C GLN A 153 -11.03 -8.94 -33.66
N ALA A 154 -11.84 -7.88 -33.64
CA ALA A 154 -11.47 -6.67 -32.94
C ALA A 154 -11.05 -7.06 -31.52
N ALA A 155 -9.84 -6.67 -31.12
CA ALA A 155 -9.33 -6.96 -29.79
C ALA A 155 -10.31 -6.35 -28.79
N VAL A 156 -11.12 -7.20 -28.14
CA VAL A 156 -12.00 -6.79 -27.06
C VAL A 156 -11.10 -6.08 -26.05
N PRO A 157 -11.36 -4.81 -25.70
CA PRO A 157 -10.62 -4.17 -24.63
C PRO A 157 -10.76 -5.07 -23.41
N LEU A 158 -9.65 -5.44 -22.78
CA LEU A 158 -9.69 -6.04 -21.46
C LEU A 158 -10.50 -5.07 -20.58
N GLU A 159 -11.71 -5.46 -20.17
CA GLU A 159 -12.54 -4.61 -19.32
C GLU A 159 -11.71 -4.31 -18.07
N GLY A 160 -11.44 -3.02 -17.86
CA GLY A 160 -10.80 -2.57 -16.63
C GLY A 160 -11.69 -2.85 -15.44
N PHE A 161 -11.10 -2.86 -14.25
CA PHE A 161 -11.89 -2.91 -13.02
C PHE A 161 -12.84 -1.70 -12.95
N ASP A 162 -14.11 -1.97 -12.62
CA ASP A 162 -15.19 -1.00 -12.56
C ASP A 162 -15.72 -0.96 -11.12
N TRP A 163 -15.45 0.14 -10.42
CA TRP A 163 -15.89 0.34 -9.03
C TRP A 163 -17.42 0.33 -8.90
N GLY A 164 -18.15 0.86 -9.89
CA GLY A 164 -19.61 0.91 -9.84
C GLY A 164 -20.24 -0.48 -9.92
N ARG A 165 -19.74 -1.33 -10.84
CA ARG A 165 -20.13 -2.75 -10.88
C ARG A 165 -19.74 -3.50 -9.60
N TYR A 166 -18.58 -3.18 -9.02
CA TYR A 166 -18.11 -3.85 -7.81
C TYR A 166 -18.94 -3.47 -6.58
N LEU A 167 -19.22 -2.17 -6.37
CA LEU A 167 -20.02 -1.66 -5.25
C LEU A 167 -21.52 -2.05 -5.32
N GLY A 168 -21.99 -2.45 -6.51
CA GLY A 168 -23.37 -2.88 -6.75
C GLY A 168 -24.39 -1.76 -6.48
N ASP A 169 -25.52 -2.10 -5.89
CA ASP A 169 -26.55 -1.13 -5.46
C ASP A 169 -26.12 -0.29 -4.24
N GLY A 170 -24.83 -0.34 -3.88
CA GLY A 170 -24.27 0.36 -2.73
C GLY A 170 -24.41 -0.42 -1.42
N GLU A 171 -24.41 -1.75 -1.43
CA GLU A 171 -24.28 -2.53 -0.18
C GLU A 171 -22.91 -2.26 0.48
N MET A 172 -21.86 -2.22 -0.33
CA MET A 172 -20.51 -1.86 0.12
C MET A 172 -20.35 -0.34 0.24
N THR A 173 -19.60 0.10 1.25
CA THR A 173 -19.32 1.52 1.51
C THR A 173 -17.89 1.84 1.13
N GLY A 174 -17.67 2.87 0.31
CA GLY A 174 -16.32 3.43 0.12
C GLY A 174 -15.97 4.36 1.28
N ALA A 175 -14.70 4.38 1.69
CA ALA A 175 -14.20 5.40 2.61
C ALA A 175 -14.36 6.80 1.97
N PRO A 176 -14.92 7.79 2.66
CA PRO A 176 -15.14 9.12 2.10
C PRO A 176 -13.81 9.87 1.91
N VAL A 177 -13.75 10.76 0.92
CA VAL A 177 -12.54 11.54 0.58
C VAL A 177 -11.99 12.33 1.79
N SER A 178 -12.86 12.75 2.71
CA SER A 178 -12.50 13.46 3.95
C SER A 178 -11.62 12.67 4.92
N CYS A 179 -11.54 11.34 4.81
CA CYS A 179 -10.59 10.51 5.56
C CYS A 179 -9.13 10.75 5.10
N PHE A 180 -8.92 11.11 3.83
CA PHE A 180 -7.61 11.08 3.18
C PHE A 180 -7.00 12.48 3.02
N LYS A 181 -6.37 13.00 4.08
CA LYS A 181 -5.92 14.41 4.17
C LYS A 181 -4.96 14.86 3.08
N HIS A 182 -4.20 13.94 2.49
CA HIS A 182 -3.20 14.22 1.45
C HIS A 182 -3.75 14.21 0.02
N VAL A 183 -5.03 13.85 -0.17
CA VAL A 183 -5.63 13.64 -1.49
C VAL A 183 -6.26 14.94 -2.02
N SER A 184 -6.24 15.12 -3.34
CA SER A 184 -6.96 16.18 -4.05
C SER A 184 -8.42 16.29 -3.58
N MET A 185 -8.94 17.52 -3.50
CA MET A 185 -10.25 17.86 -2.94
C MET A 185 -10.53 17.54 -1.46
N ALA A 186 -9.61 16.95 -0.68
CA ALA A 186 -9.88 16.54 0.71
C ALA A 186 -10.40 17.68 1.63
N THR A 187 -9.95 18.92 1.42
CA THR A 187 -10.42 20.11 2.15
C THR A 187 -11.70 20.73 1.59
N ALA A 188 -12.02 20.48 0.31
CA ALA A 188 -13.17 21.03 -0.40
C ALA A 188 -14.39 20.08 -0.44
N TRP A 189 -14.20 18.82 -0.05
CA TRP A 189 -15.23 17.77 -0.19
C TRP A 189 -16.48 17.97 0.69
N ALA A 190 -16.43 18.84 1.70
CA ALA A 190 -17.53 19.05 2.65
C ALA A 190 -18.87 19.52 2.00
N ALA A 191 -18.82 20.07 0.78
CA ALA A 191 -20.02 20.41 0.01
C ALA A 191 -20.68 19.19 -0.66
N VAL A 192 -19.95 18.09 -0.87
CA VAL A 192 -20.42 16.87 -1.53
C VAL A 192 -21.04 15.95 -0.47
N SER A 193 -22.35 15.68 -0.61
CA SER A 193 -23.09 14.85 0.33
C SER A 193 -24.28 14.17 -0.35
N GLU A 194 -24.82 13.13 0.25
CA GLU A 194 -26.06 12.49 -0.20
C GLU A 194 -27.20 13.51 -0.24
N GLY A 195 -28.02 13.44 -1.28
CA GLY A 195 -29.06 14.43 -1.58
C GLY A 195 -28.58 15.73 -2.22
N VAL A 196 -27.30 15.90 -2.57
CA VAL A 196 -26.88 16.99 -3.48
C VAL A 196 -27.40 16.71 -4.90
N ARG A 197 -27.86 17.76 -5.60
CA ARG A 197 -28.36 17.69 -6.99
C ARG A 197 -27.32 18.23 -7.96
N LEU A 198 -27.19 17.57 -9.09
CA LEU A 198 -26.16 17.75 -10.11
C LEU A 198 -26.79 17.81 -11.51
N GLU A 199 -26.21 18.57 -12.43
CA GLU A 199 -26.45 18.41 -13.86
C GLU A 199 -25.43 17.41 -14.42
N VAL A 200 -25.92 16.32 -15.01
CA VAL A 200 -25.10 15.18 -15.47
C VAL A 200 -25.54 14.70 -16.87
N PRO A 201 -24.67 14.04 -17.66
CA PRO A 201 -25.01 13.60 -19.00
C PRO A 201 -26.17 12.60 -19.00
N ASN A 202 -27.20 12.84 -19.81
CA ASN A 202 -28.37 11.97 -19.91
C ASN A 202 -28.18 10.88 -20.99
N SER A 203 -27.75 9.70 -20.52
CA SER A 203 -27.57 8.49 -21.32
C SER A 203 -28.89 7.85 -21.81
N ASP A 204 -30.03 8.17 -21.20
CA ASP A 204 -31.37 7.67 -21.58
C ASP A 204 -32.14 8.65 -22.48
N SER A 205 -31.44 9.57 -23.14
CA SER A 205 -32.07 10.57 -24.02
C SER A 205 -32.43 10.06 -25.43
N GLY A 206 -31.79 8.98 -25.89
CA GLY A 206 -31.92 8.48 -27.27
C GLY A 206 -31.32 9.40 -28.34
N LEU A 207 -30.66 10.50 -27.94
CA LEU A 207 -30.05 11.48 -28.84
C LEU A 207 -28.57 11.16 -29.09
N THR A 208 -28.09 11.50 -30.29
CA THR A 208 -26.66 11.35 -30.67
C THR A 208 -25.77 12.48 -30.13
N MET A 209 -26.36 13.60 -29.73
CA MET A 209 -25.67 14.72 -29.10
C MET A 209 -25.73 14.60 -27.58
N LYS A 210 -24.65 15.04 -26.92
CA LYS A 210 -24.59 15.06 -25.45
C LYS A 210 -25.57 16.09 -24.91
N VAL A 211 -26.54 15.61 -24.15
CA VAL A 211 -27.53 16.41 -23.42
C VAL A 211 -27.48 16.06 -21.94
N TYR A 212 -28.03 16.93 -21.09
CA TYR A 212 -27.93 16.80 -19.64
C TYR A 212 -29.31 16.67 -19.00
N TRP A 213 -29.35 16.00 -17.85
CA TRP A 213 -30.49 16.00 -16.94
C TRP A 213 -30.01 16.14 -15.50
N ILE A 214 -30.94 16.40 -14.59
CA ILE A 214 -30.62 16.53 -13.17
C ILE A 214 -30.66 15.15 -12.50
N ALA A 215 -29.64 14.85 -11.72
CA ALA A 215 -29.58 13.69 -10.86
C ALA A 215 -29.30 14.08 -9.40
N GLY A 216 -29.83 13.30 -8.46
CA GLY A 216 -29.49 13.38 -7.04
C GLY A 216 -28.46 12.32 -6.67
N ILE A 217 -27.52 12.68 -5.80
CA ILE A 217 -26.60 11.73 -5.16
C ILE A 217 -27.40 10.87 -4.17
N ILE A 218 -27.47 9.56 -4.42
CA ILE A 218 -28.10 8.58 -3.53
C ILE A 218 -27.09 8.04 -2.52
N LYS A 219 -25.87 7.73 -2.97
CA LYS A 219 -24.78 7.22 -2.11
C LYS A 219 -23.42 7.71 -2.59
N LEU A 220 -22.46 7.82 -1.68
CA LEU A 220 -21.06 8.17 -1.96
C LEU A 220 -20.11 7.03 -1.61
N ALA A 221 -19.08 6.85 -2.43
CA ALA A 221 -17.95 5.95 -2.21
C ALA A 221 -16.68 6.61 -2.75
N GLY A 222 -15.93 7.29 -1.90
CA GLY A 222 -14.79 8.10 -2.34
C GLY A 222 -15.22 9.20 -3.32
N PHE A 223 -14.64 9.20 -4.52
CA PHE A 223 -14.99 10.08 -5.64
C PHE A 223 -16.17 9.55 -6.49
N GLU A 224 -16.56 8.29 -6.33
CA GLU A 224 -17.70 7.69 -7.03
C GLU A 224 -19.01 8.03 -6.30
N ALA A 225 -20.05 8.36 -7.08
CA ALA A 225 -21.38 8.62 -6.57
C ALA A 225 -22.41 7.74 -7.29
N LEU A 226 -23.30 7.11 -6.52
CA LEU A 226 -24.50 6.47 -7.06
C LEU A 226 -25.53 7.56 -7.31
N LEU A 227 -25.91 7.76 -8.57
CA LEU A 227 -26.79 8.82 -9.01
C LEU A 227 -28.14 8.27 -9.47
N ARG A 228 -29.22 9.00 -9.13
CA ARG A 228 -30.58 8.75 -9.63
C ARG A 228 -31.11 10.00 -10.33
N TYR A 229 -31.59 9.86 -11.57
CA TYR A 229 -32.23 10.97 -12.28
C TYR A 229 -33.48 11.46 -11.55
N GLU A 230 -33.63 12.79 -11.41
CA GLU A 230 -34.83 13.40 -10.83
C GLU A 230 -36.07 13.02 -11.66
N GLY A 231 -37.04 12.39 -10.99
CA GLY A 231 -38.27 11.84 -11.59
C GLY A 231 -38.42 10.31 -11.50
N PHE A 232 -37.37 9.57 -11.12
CA PHE A 232 -37.49 8.14 -10.76
C PHE A 232 -37.94 7.91 -9.31
N ASP A 233 -37.75 8.89 -8.41
CA ASP A 233 -38.18 8.83 -7.02
C ASP A 233 -37.61 7.61 -6.27
N GLY A 234 -38.43 6.62 -5.92
CA GLY A 234 -38.02 5.39 -5.22
C GLY A 234 -37.47 4.29 -6.15
N ASP A 235 -37.59 4.45 -7.46
CA ASP A 235 -37.21 3.47 -8.47
C ASP A 235 -35.68 3.49 -8.70
N SER A 236 -34.99 2.42 -8.25
CA SER A 236 -33.54 2.23 -8.42
C SER A 236 -33.15 1.58 -9.76
N SER A 237 -34.11 1.20 -10.61
CA SER A 237 -33.83 0.40 -11.83
C SER A 237 -32.96 1.11 -12.87
N ARG A 238 -32.77 2.42 -12.72
CA ARG A 238 -31.94 3.28 -13.58
C ARG A 238 -30.91 4.10 -12.79
N ASP A 239 -30.56 3.65 -11.59
CA ASP A 239 -29.43 4.21 -10.85
C ASP A 239 -28.12 3.84 -11.56
N PHE A 240 -27.14 4.73 -11.47
CA PHE A 240 -25.84 4.52 -12.11
C PHE A 240 -24.72 5.18 -11.29
N TRP A 241 -23.57 4.52 -11.25
CA TRP A 241 -22.37 5.09 -10.67
C TRP A 241 -21.72 6.09 -11.63
N LEU A 242 -21.23 7.20 -11.10
CA LEU A 242 -20.47 8.20 -11.84
C LEU A 242 -19.44 8.90 -10.95
N HIS A 243 -18.23 9.02 -11.46
CA HIS A 243 -17.13 9.73 -10.81
C HIS A 243 -17.36 11.23 -10.82
N LEU A 244 -17.37 11.86 -9.64
CA LEU A 244 -17.78 13.26 -9.51
C LEU A 244 -16.73 14.27 -10.01
N CYS A 245 -15.46 13.89 -10.07
CA CYS A 245 -14.37 14.80 -10.44
C CYS A 245 -14.03 14.74 -11.95
N VAL A 246 -15.02 14.44 -12.81
CA VAL A 246 -14.88 14.48 -14.27
C VAL A 246 -15.41 15.80 -14.86
N PRO A 247 -14.96 16.23 -16.05
CA PRO A 247 -15.33 17.54 -16.63
C PRO A 247 -16.81 17.74 -16.95
N ASP A 248 -17.60 16.67 -16.92
CA ASP A 248 -19.01 16.62 -17.35
C ASP A 248 -20.02 16.72 -16.19
N ILE A 249 -19.53 16.95 -14.97
CA ILE A 249 -20.33 17.13 -13.76
C ILE A 249 -20.45 18.62 -13.47
N HIS A 250 -21.69 19.10 -13.36
CA HIS A 250 -21.96 20.53 -13.23
C HIS A 250 -22.95 20.84 -12.09
N PRO A 251 -22.85 22.03 -11.48
CA PRO A 251 -23.88 22.51 -10.56
C PRO A 251 -25.17 22.82 -11.31
N VAL A 252 -26.30 22.69 -10.62
CA VAL A 252 -27.63 23.05 -11.15
C VAL A 252 -27.65 24.53 -11.57
N GLY A 253 -28.03 24.79 -12.81
CA GLY A 253 -28.03 26.11 -13.45
C GLY A 253 -26.93 26.31 -14.51
N TRP A 254 -25.96 25.39 -14.62
CA TRP A 254 -24.87 25.48 -15.60
C TRP A 254 -25.39 25.39 -17.04
N CYS A 255 -26.23 24.40 -17.36
CA CYS A 255 -26.85 24.24 -18.67
C CYS A 255 -27.64 25.49 -19.07
N ALA A 256 -28.44 26.05 -18.15
CA ALA A 256 -29.21 27.26 -18.40
C ALA A 256 -28.30 28.47 -18.70
N SER A 257 -27.19 28.62 -17.97
CA SER A 257 -26.20 29.68 -18.20
C SER A 257 -25.42 29.49 -19.50
N GLY A 258 -25.16 28.24 -19.90
CA GLY A 258 -24.50 27.88 -21.17
C GLY A 258 -25.44 27.82 -22.38
N GLY A 259 -26.73 28.10 -22.22
CA GLY A 259 -27.73 28.01 -23.30
C GLY A 259 -28.06 26.58 -23.76
N GLN A 260 -27.72 25.56 -22.97
CA GLN A 260 -28.03 24.16 -23.24
C GLN A 260 -29.37 23.76 -22.59
N PRO A 261 -30.27 23.06 -23.32
CA PRO A 261 -31.51 22.57 -22.73
C PRO A 261 -31.29 21.33 -21.87
N LEU A 262 -31.95 21.27 -20.71
CA LEU A 262 -32.12 20.03 -19.95
C LEU A 262 -33.13 19.14 -20.69
N VAL A 263 -32.74 17.90 -21.00
CA VAL A 263 -33.57 16.94 -21.74
C VAL A 263 -33.95 15.78 -20.81
N PRO A 264 -35.26 15.52 -20.56
CA PRO A 264 -35.67 14.43 -19.69
C PRO A 264 -35.27 13.04 -20.24
N PRO A 265 -34.94 12.07 -19.38
CA PRO A 265 -34.83 10.65 -19.75
C PRO A 265 -36.06 10.15 -20.50
N GLN A 266 -35.87 9.42 -21.59
CA GLN A 266 -36.93 8.87 -22.42
C GLN A 266 -37.91 8.01 -21.60
N SER A 267 -37.38 7.28 -20.61
CA SER A 267 -38.14 6.47 -19.67
C SER A 267 -39.10 7.27 -18.77
N LEU A 268 -38.91 8.58 -18.63
CA LEU A 268 -39.76 9.45 -17.80
C LEU A 268 -40.73 10.32 -18.61
N LEU A 269 -40.63 10.38 -19.94
CA LEU A 269 -41.44 11.26 -20.79
C LEU A 269 -42.96 11.07 -20.64
N HIS A 270 -43.40 9.86 -20.27
CA HIS A 270 -44.81 9.55 -20.05
C HIS A 270 -45.32 9.93 -18.65
N LYS A 271 -44.42 10.17 -17.67
CA LYS A 271 -44.80 10.44 -16.27
C LYS A 271 -45.17 11.91 -16.01
N PHE A 272 -44.62 12.86 -16.78
CA PHE A 272 -44.77 14.29 -16.52
C PHE A 272 -45.03 15.10 -17.79
N SER A 273 -46.08 15.93 -17.77
CA SER A 273 -46.42 16.85 -18.87
C SER A 273 -45.81 18.25 -18.71
N ASN A 274 -45.62 18.72 -17.47
CA ASN A 274 -45.06 20.06 -17.17
C ASN A 274 -43.75 19.95 -16.37
N TRP A 275 -42.66 19.74 -17.10
CA TRP A 275 -41.31 19.63 -16.56
C TRP A 275 -40.85 20.87 -15.80
N ARG A 276 -41.27 22.08 -16.21
CA ARG A 276 -40.91 23.33 -15.53
C ARG A 276 -41.46 23.35 -14.10
N THR A 277 -42.74 23.04 -13.92
CA THR A 277 -43.36 23.00 -12.58
C THR A 277 -42.80 21.88 -11.72
N PHE A 278 -42.51 20.71 -12.32
CA PHE A 278 -41.84 19.59 -11.66
C PHE A 278 -40.46 20.00 -11.11
N LEU A 279 -39.59 20.55 -11.97
CA LEU A 279 -38.24 20.96 -11.58
C LEU A 279 -38.25 22.08 -10.54
N ILE A 280 -39.11 23.10 -10.67
CA ILE A 280 -39.24 24.15 -9.66
C ILE A 280 -39.57 23.54 -8.27
N LYS A 281 -40.51 22.59 -8.22
CA LYS A 281 -40.89 21.93 -6.96
C LYS A 281 -39.76 21.08 -6.35
N ARG A 282 -38.90 20.48 -7.18
CA ARG A 282 -37.79 19.61 -6.74
C ARG A 282 -36.53 20.37 -6.33
N LEU A 283 -36.20 21.43 -7.06
CA LEU A 283 -34.93 22.13 -6.94
C LEU A 283 -34.95 23.28 -5.93
N THR A 284 -36.14 23.86 -5.66
CA THR A 284 -36.26 24.98 -4.71
C THR A 284 -35.79 24.57 -3.32
N GLY A 285 -34.73 25.21 -2.82
CA GLY A 285 -34.11 24.89 -1.52
C GLY A 285 -33.21 23.64 -1.52
N SER A 286 -33.00 22.99 -2.67
CA SER A 286 -32.08 21.86 -2.78
C SER A 286 -30.61 22.32 -2.79
N LYS A 287 -29.69 21.46 -2.30
CA LYS A 287 -28.25 21.71 -2.38
C LYS A 287 -27.71 21.27 -3.75
N THR A 288 -26.75 22.04 -4.27
CA THR A 288 -25.99 21.76 -5.50
C THR A 288 -24.48 21.90 -5.20
N LEU A 289 -23.61 21.46 -6.11
CA LEU A 289 -22.17 21.73 -6.03
C LEU A 289 -21.86 23.25 -6.01
N PRO A 290 -20.71 23.64 -5.43
CA PRO A 290 -20.15 24.99 -5.59
C PRO A 290 -19.91 25.33 -7.07
N PRO A 291 -20.06 26.60 -7.50
CA PRO A 291 -19.85 27.02 -8.88
C PRO A 291 -18.38 26.90 -9.33
N ASP A 292 -17.45 26.90 -8.39
CA ASP A 292 -16.00 26.78 -8.58
C ASP A 292 -15.48 25.34 -8.41
N PHE A 293 -16.35 24.36 -8.16
CA PHE A 293 -15.97 22.96 -7.91
C PHE A 293 -15.02 22.38 -8.97
N SER A 294 -15.32 22.58 -10.26
CA SER A 294 -14.45 22.10 -11.36
C SER A 294 -13.06 22.75 -11.34
N SER A 295 -12.95 24.01 -10.93
CA SER A 295 -11.66 24.71 -10.77
C SER A 295 -10.90 24.18 -9.56
N GLN A 296 -11.57 24.01 -8.41
CA GLN A 296 -10.98 23.40 -7.21
C GLN A 296 -10.40 22.00 -7.51
N VAL A 297 -11.09 21.19 -8.32
CA VAL A 297 -10.58 19.88 -8.78
C VAL A 297 -9.29 20.05 -9.56
N GLN A 298 -9.22 20.96 -10.53
CA GLN A 298 -8.00 21.17 -11.32
C GLN A 298 -6.84 21.73 -10.48
N ASP A 299 -7.11 22.71 -9.62
CA ASP A 299 -6.08 23.33 -8.77
C ASP A 299 -5.52 22.32 -7.74
N SER A 300 -6.37 21.46 -7.18
CA SER A 300 -5.96 20.43 -6.21
C SER A 300 -5.22 19.23 -6.82
N LEU A 301 -5.08 19.15 -8.14
CA LEU A 301 -4.22 18.19 -8.85
C LEU A 301 -2.79 18.72 -9.05
N HIS A 302 -2.48 19.95 -8.64
CA HIS A 302 -1.13 20.51 -8.77
C HIS A 302 -0.12 19.84 -7.83
N VAL A 303 0.95 19.29 -8.39
CA VAL A 303 2.05 18.66 -7.63
C VAL A 303 3.33 19.50 -7.77
N PRO A 304 3.99 19.88 -6.66
CA PRO A 304 5.19 20.73 -6.71
C PRO A 304 6.45 20.02 -7.24
N PHE A 305 6.49 18.69 -7.14
CA PHE A 305 7.60 17.88 -7.63
C PHE A 305 7.66 17.86 -9.17
N LYS A 306 8.88 17.98 -9.69
CA LYS A 306 9.16 17.99 -11.13
C LYS A 306 10.18 16.91 -11.47
N ARG A 307 10.11 16.42 -12.71
CA ARG A 307 11.07 15.46 -13.25
C ARG A 307 12.50 16.02 -13.14
N GLN A 308 13.48 15.14 -12.89
CA GLN A 308 14.90 15.43 -12.64
C GLN A 308 15.22 16.17 -11.33
N MET A 309 14.26 16.38 -10.42
CA MET A 309 14.58 16.76 -9.03
C MET A 309 15.33 15.62 -8.32
N ARG A 310 16.31 15.96 -7.48
CA ARG A 310 17.15 15.01 -6.71
C ARG A 310 16.71 14.94 -5.26
N VAL A 311 16.44 13.74 -4.75
CA VAL A 311 16.06 13.48 -3.35
C VAL A 311 17.00 12.46 -2.72
N GLU A 312 17.17 12.51 -1.39
CA GLU A 312 17.69 11.39 -0.62
C GLU A 312 16.53 10.45 -0.30
N VAL A 313 16.71 9.15 -0.52
CA VAL A 313 15.68 8.13 -0.25
C VAL A 313 16.34 6.88 0.31
N VAL A 314 15.61 6.11 1.13
CA VAL A 314 16.08 4.83 1.66
C VAL A 314 16.57 3.88 0.53
N ASP A 315 17.69 3.19 0.77
CA ASP A 315 18.19 2.16 -0.12
C ASP A 315 17.43 0.85 0.13
N LYS A 316 16.52 0.48 -0.77
CA LYS A 316 15.69 -0.74 -0.66
C LYS A 316 16.48 -2.05 -0.53
N THR A 317 17.79 -2.02 -0.79
CA THR A 317 18.69 -3.18 -0.63
C THR A 317 19.49 -3.15 0.69
N HIS A 318 19.56 -2.00 1.36
CA HIS A 318 20.36 -1.76 2.56
C HIS A 318 19.65 -0.69 3.41
N LEU A 319 18.60 -1.07 4.13
CA LEU A 319 17.65 -0.12 4.72
C LEU A 319 18.27 0.79 5.81
N CYS A 320 19.45 0.44 6.35
CA CYS A 320 20.20 1.31 7.27
C CYS A 320 20.81 2.58 6.65
N ARG A 321 20.69 2.78 5.33
CA ARG A 321 21.24 3.93 4.63
C ARG A 321 20.29 4.52 3.59
N THR A 322 20.50 5.79 3.28
CA THR A 322 19.93 6.46 2.09
C THR A 322 20.88 6.40 0.90
N ARG A 323 20.36 6.71 -0.29
CA ARG A 323 21.12 7.05 -1.50
C ARG A 323 20.35 8.09 -2.31
N VAL A 324 21.02 8.77 -3.24
CA VAL A 324 20.40 9.80 -4.08
C VAL A 324 19.57 9.15 -5.20
N ALA A 325 18.37 9.68 -5.44
CA ALA A 325 17.52 9.30 -6.55
C ALA A 325 16.96 10.54 -7.29
N LEU A 326 16.64 10.33 -8.56
CA LEU A 326 16.03 11.31 -9.45
C LEU A 326 14.53 11.03 -9.59
N VAL A 327 13.70 12.06 -9.53
CA VAL A 327 12.28 11.97 -9.88
C VAL A 327 12.15 11.77 -11.38
N GLU A 328 11.73 10.58 -11.82
CA GLU A 328 11.56 10.27 -13.25
C GLU A 328 10.10 10.42 -13.71
N GLN A 329 9.13 10.14 -12.83
CA GLN A 329 7.70 10.31 -13.11
C GLN A 329 6.94 10.81 -11.88
N VAL A 330 5.87 11.56 -12.12
CA VAL A 330 4.93 12.05 -11.11
C VAL A 330 3.52 11.73 -11.59
N ILE A 331 2.70 11.06 -10.79
CA ILE A 331 1.30 10.73 -11.08
C ILE A 331 0.48 10.90 -9.80
N GLY A 332 -0.44 11.86 -9.75
CA GLY A 332 -1.35 12.03 -8.60
C GLY A 332 -0.65 12.27 -7.24
N GLY A 333 0.57 12.81 -7.23
CA GLY A 333 1.40 12.96 -6.03
C GLY A 333 2.32 11.76 -5.75
N ARG A 334 2.12 10.60 -6.40
CA ARG A 334 3.09 9.48 -6.37
C ARG A 334 4.29 9.78 -7.26
N LEU A 335 5.48 9.54 -6.73
CA LEU A 335 6.77 9.73 -7.38
C LEU A 335 7.34 8.36 -7.79
N ARG A 336 7.75 8.24 -9.04
CA ARG A 336 8.70 7.20 -9.47
C ARG A 336 10.10 7.77 -9.36
N LEU A 337 10.84 7.32 -8.35
CA LEU A 337 12.24 7.64 -8.18
C LEU A 337 13.09 6.59 -8.88
N VAL A 338 14.19 7.01 -9.51
CA VAL A 338 15.22 6.12 -10.07
C VAL A 338 16.54 6.48 -9.41
N TYR A 339 17.23 5.50 -8.82
CA TYR A 339 18.48 5.78 -8.13
C TYR A 339 19.56 6.28 -9.11
N GLU A 340 20.34 7.27 -8.69
CA GLU A 340 21.27 8.02 -9.56
C GLU A 340 22.37 7.14 -10.22
N GLU A 341 22.69 6.00 -9.60
CA GLU A 341 23.70 5.04 -10.08
C GLU A 341 23.07 3.89 -10.91
N SER A 342 21.76 3.91 -11.18
CA SER A 342 21.08 2.88 -11.98
C SER A 342 21.47 3.03 -13.46
N ALA A 343 22.21 2.06 -13.98
CA ALA A 343 22.68 2.08 -15.37
C ALA A 343 21.57 1.85 -16.41
N ASP A 344 20.45 1.23 -16.01
CA ASP A 344 19.37 0.79 -16.90
C ASP A 344 18.00 1.44 -16.59
N GLY A 345 17.90 2.19 -15.48
CA GLY A 345 16.66 2.82 -15.02
C GLY A 345 15.58 1.84 -14.52
N THR A 346 15.95 0.58 -14.27
CA THR A 346 15.03 -0.44 -13.70
C THR A 346 15.09 -0.50 -12.17
N ASP A 347 16.18 0.02 -11.58
CA ASP A 347 16.32 0.15 -10.12
C ASP A 347 15.51 1.38 -9.63
N ASP A 348 14.19 1.23 -9.62
CA ASP A 348 13.24 2.27 -9.21
C ASP A 348 12.68 2.08 -7.79
N PHE A 349 12.06 3.14 -7.27
CA PHE A 349 11.41 3.20 -5.97
C PHE A 349 10.15 4.07 -6.09
N TRP A 350 8.99 3.52 -5.75
CA TRP A 350 7.71 4.23 -5.80
C TRP A 350 7.29 4.64 -4.39
N CYS A 351 6.86 5.90 -4.23
CA CYS A 351 6.37 6.43 -2.96
C CYS A 351 5.50 7.66 -3.19
N HIS A 352 4.69 8.06 -2.21
CA HIS A 352 4.02 9.37 -2.26
C HIS A 352 4.99 10.52 -1.98
N MET A 353 4.71 11.72 -2.49
CA MET A 353 5.47 12.94 -2.23
C MET A 353 5.50 13.39 -0.75
N TYR A 354 4.74 12.75 0.13
CA TYR A 354 4.78 12.96 1.59
C TYR A 354 5.28 11.71 2.34
N SER A 355 5.90 10.75 1.64
CA SER A 355 6.46 9.57 2.27
C SER A 355 7.54 9.94 3.29
N PRO A 356 7.58 9.33 4.49
CA PRO A 356 8.63 9.57 5.48
C PRO A 356 9.99 9.00 5.07
N LEU A 357 10.07 8.32 3.92
CA LEU A 357 11.28 7.67 3.38
C LEU A 357 12.05 8.55 2.39
N ILE A 358 11.56 9.75 2.09
CA ILE A 358 12.20 10.72 1.18
C ILE A 358 12.57 12.02 1.91
N HIS A 359 13.75 12.54 1.60
CA HIS A 359 14.35 13.68 2.30
C HIS A 359 15.09 14.61 1.35
N ASN A 360 15.39 15.82 1.83
CA ASN A 360 16.24 16.78 1.13
C ASN A 360 17.68 16.27 1.01
N ILE A 361 18.37 16.69 -0.06
CA ILE A 361 19.82 16.46 -0.20
C ILE A 361 20.55 17.13 0.98
N GLY A 362 21.37 16.35 1.69
CA GLY A 362 22.09 16.75 2.89
C GLY A 362 21.46 16.25 4.20
N TRP A 363 20.20 15.80 4.21
CA TRP A 363 19.48 15.37 5.42
C TRP A 363 20.21 14.25 6.17
N SER A 364 20.71 13.23 5.47
CA SER A 364 21.39 12.11 6.14
C SER A 364 22.66 12.58 6.85
N ARG A 365 23.33 13.58 6.29
CA ARG A 365 24.51 14.20 6.91
C ARG A 365 24.13 15.07 8.11
N SER A 366 23.04 15.83 8.06
CA SER A 366 22.63 16.69 9.18
C SER A 366 22.19 15.87 10.39
N ILE A 367 21.42 14.80 10.19
CA ILE A 367 20.93 13.99 11.33
C ILE A 367 21.87 12.86 11.77
N GLY A 368 22.95 12.60 11.01
CA GLY A 368 23.90 11.51 11.31
C GLY A 368 23.43 10.11 10.90
N HIS A 369 22.53 10.02 9.92
CA HIS A 369 22.09 8.79 9.26
C HIS A 369 23.15 8.31 8.25
N ARG A 370 23.23 6.99 8.01
CA ARG A 370 24.19 6.46 7.01
C ARG A 370 23.70 6.85 5.60
N PHE A 371 24.62 7.19 4.70
CA PHE A 371 24.29 7.46 3.30
C PHE A 371 25.32 6.83 2.37
N LYS A 372 24.88 6.35 1.21
CA LYS A 372 25.76 5.87 0.16
C LYS A 372 26.46 7.06 -0.50
N ARG A 373 27.79 7.06 -0.52
CA ARG A 373 28.57 8.06 -1.27
C ARG A 373 28.51 7.71 -2.76
N SER A 374 28.04 8.64 -3.57
CA SER A 374 28.25 8.62 -5.03
C SER A 374 29.75 8.64 -5.33
N GLY A 375 30.22 7.77 -6.24
CA GLY A 375 31.63 7.73 -6.65
C GLY A 375 32.13 9.05 -7.23
N GLU A 376 33.44 9.29 -7.16
CA GLU A 376 34.11 10.54 -7.56
C GLU A 376 34.17 10.74 -9.10
N THR A 377 33.01 10.81 -9.76
CA THR A 377 32.91 10.98 -11.21
C THR A 377 31.85 11.99 -11.63
N SER A 378 31.90 13.19 -11.04
CA SER A 378 31.28 14.41 -11.60
C SER A 378 31.94 15.66 -11.01
N THR A 379 33.13 15.98 -11.50
CA THR A 379 33.64 17.36 -11.45
C THR A 379 32.75 18.24 -12.32
N ASN A 380 32.37 19.42 -11.82
CA ASN A 380 31.60 20.46 -12.52
C ASN A 380 30.25 20.06 -13.12
N ALA A 381 29.21 20.08 -12.28
CA ALA A 381 27.86 20.42 -12.71
C ALA A 381 27.22 21.40 -11.70
N GLN A 382 27.36 22.71 -11.95
CA GLN A 382 26.51 23.73 -11.31
C GLN A 382 25.09 23.60 -11.87
N VAL A 383 24.28 22.72 -11.26
CA VAL A 383 22.82 22.73 -11.43
C VAL A 383 22.19 22.87 -10.05
N THR A 384 22.24 24.09 -9.52
CA THR A 384 21.46 24.51 -8.36
C THR A 384 19.99 24.73 -8.78
N HIS A 385 19.33 23.64 -9.16
CA HIS A 385 17.90 23.52 -8.87
C HIS A 385 17.77 23.06 -7.42
N THR A 386 18.10 23.99 -6.51
CA THR A 386 17.75 23.90 -5.11
C THR A 386 16.25 23.63 -5.06
N ILE A 387 15.87 22.46 -4.53
CA ILE A 387 14.45 22.18 -4.27
C ILE A 387 13.97 23.32 -3.36
N PRO A 388 12.88 24.03 -3.70
CA PRO A 388 12.30 25.01 -2.78
C PRO A 388 11.94 24.23 -1.53
N VAL A 389 12.65 24.50 -0.42
CA VAL A 389 12.79 23.64 0.77
C VAL A 389 11.62 22.69 0.89
N PHE A 390 11.80 21.45 0.42
CA PHE A 390 10.74 20.46 0.53
C PHE A 390 10.55 20.26 2.02
N VAL A 391 9.37 20.61 2.51
CA VAL A 391 8.95 20.32 3.87
C VAL A 391 8.34 18.92 3.80
N PRO A 392 9.09 17.83 4.06
CA PRO A 392 8.45 16.56 4.38
C PRO A 392 7.50 16.85 5.54
N GLY A 393 6.22 16.49 5.36
CA GLY A 393 5.09 17.07 6.10
C GLY A 393 5.38 17.22 7.58
N GLN A 394 5.52 18.48 8.02
CA GLN A 394 6.04 18.94 9.31
C GLN A 394 6.41 17.81 10.28
N VAL A 395 7.63 17.28 10.15
CA VAL A 395 8.23 16.46 11.20
C VAL A 395 8.23 17.32 12.46
N ARG A 396 7.37 16.97 13.43
CA ARG A 396 7.14 17.80 14.61
C ARG A 396 8.47 18.04 15.31
N GLU A 397 8.83 19.31 15.52
CA GLU A 397 9.96 19.66 16.37
C GLU A 397 9.76 19.02 17.75
N VAL A 398 10.77 18.30 18.21
CA VAL A 398 10.75 17.55 19.47
C VAL A 398 11.91 17.97 20.35
N ASP A 399 11.57 18.33 21.58
CA ASP A 399 12.53 18.74 22.60
C ASP A 399 13.25 17.53 23.21
N GLN A 400 14.47 17.31 22.75
CA GLN A 400 15.37 16.26 23.23
C GLN A 400 16.13 16.65 24.53
N SER A 401 15.84 17.80 25.14
CA SER A 401 16.52 18.23 26.39
C SER A 401 16.04 17.47 27.65
N SER A 402 14.91 16.76 27.55
CA SER A 402 14.30 16.00 28.63
C SER A 402 14.61 14.49 28.56
N ALA A 403 13.94 13.66 29.36
CA ALA A 403 14.13 12.21 29.31
C ALA A 403 13.70 11.67 27.92
N TRP A 404 14.65 11.09 27.19
CA TRP A 404 14.48 10.71 25.78
C TRP A 404 14.61 9.19 25.53
N PHE A 405 14.44 8.77 24.28
CA PHE A 405 14.83 7.44 23.83
C PHE A 405 16.34 7.23 24.02
N ASN A 406 16.73 6.01 24.41
CA ASN A 406 18.12 5.63 24.62
C ASN A 406 18.43 4.31 23.89
N GLU A 407 19.69 4.11 23.52
CA GLU A 407 20.15 2.85 22.92
C GLU A 407 19.91 1.66 23.87
N GLY A 408 19.43 0.55 23.32
CA GLY A 408 19.05 -0.65 24.08
C GLY A 408 17.63 -0.64 24.64
N MET A 409 16.88 0.47 24.55
CA MET A 409 15.45 0.48 24.92
C MET A 409 14.65 -0.42 23.97
N LYS A 410 13.72 -1.20 24.54
CA LYS A 410 12.83 -2.11 23.80
C LYS A 410 11.48 -1.47 23.49
N LEU A 411 10.92 -1.80 22.33
CA LEU A 411 9.62 -1.33 21.85
C LEU A 411 8.97 -2.37 20.92
N GLU A 412 7.78 -2.09 20.44
CA GLU A 412 7.11 -2.82 19.37
C GLU A 412 7.14 -1.97 18.09
N ALA A 413 7.38 -2.58 16.93
CA ALA A 413 7.43 -1.86 15.66
C ALA A 413 6.82 -2.69 14.52
N ILE A 414 6.20 -2.03 13.54
CA ILE A 414 5.84 -2.67 12.27
C ILE A 414 7.15 -3.05 11.56
N ASP A 415 7.27 -4.26 11.04
CA ASP A 415 8.45 -4.67 10.26
C ASP A 415 8.37 -4.10 8.83
N PRO A 416 9.29 -3.22 8.38
CA PRO A 416 9.31 -2.70 7.01
C PRO A 416 9.48 -3.77 5.93
N LEU A 417 10.01 -4.95 6.28
CA LEU A 417 10.17 -6.09 5.39
C LEU A 417 8.99 -7.07 5.47
N ASN A 418 8.07 -6.88 6.41
CA ASN A 418 6.83 -7.63 6.53
C ASN A 418 5.74 -6.81 7.26
N LEU A 419 5.11 -5.89 6.54
CA LEU A 419 4.12 -4.96 7.11
C LEU A 419 2.84 -5.64 7.64
N SER A 420 2.69 -6.95 7.46
CA SER A 420 1.66 -7.75 8.10
C SER A 420 1.94 -8.06 9.57
N SER A 421 3.16 -7.88 10.07
CA SER A 421 3.55 -8.16 11.46
C SER A 421 4.01 -6.91 12.22
N ILE A 422 3.58 -6.82 13.48
CA ILE A 422 4.23 -6.00 14.50
C ILE A 422 5.17 -6.93 15.28
N SER A 423 6.40 -6.51 15.48
CA SER A 423 7.49 -7.32 16.03
C SER A 423 8.17 -6.64 17.21
N VAL A 424 8.79 -7.46 18.07
CA VAL A 424 9.67 -6.99 19.15
C VAL A 424 10.92 -6.33 18.57
N ALA A 425 11.23 -5.12 19.05
CA ALA A 425 12.27 -4.28 18.46
C ALA A 425 13.12 -3.53 19.51
N THR A 426 14.29 -3.06 19.10
CA THR A 426 15.27 -2.35 19.93
C THR A 426 15.70 -1.03 19.29
N VAL A 427 15.80 0.06 20.08
CA VAL A 427 16.50 1.28 19.67
C VAL A 427 18.00 0.98 19.59
N ARG A 428 18.55 1.02 18.37
CA ARG A 428 19.96 0.72 18.08
C ARG A 428 20.85 1.94 18.00
N LYS A 429 20.29 3.09 17.63
CA LYS A 429 20.99 4.38 17.63
C LYS A 429 19.99 5.52 17.74
N VAL A 430 20.32 6.55 18.51
CA VAL A 430 19.58 7.83 18.50
C VAL A 430 20.27 8.78 17.52
N LEU A 431 19.48 9.45 16.67
CA LEU A 431 19.94 10.44 15.69
C LEU A 431 19.44 11.84 16.08
N ALA A 432 19.90 12.87 15.38
CA ALA A 432 19.36 14.21 15.58
C ALA A 432 17.91 14.31 15.08
N ASP A 433 17.26 15.45 15.36
CA ASP A 433 15.93 15.80 14.87
C ASP A 433 14.85 14.71 15.10
N GLY A 434 14.93 14.01 16.24
CA GLY A 434 13.95 13.01 16.69
C GLY A 434 14.03 11.66 15.99
N TYR A 435 14.99 11.43 15.10
CA TYR A 435 15.14 10.17 14.39
C TYR A 435 15.82 9.07 15.22
N LEU A 436 15.43 7.82 14.98
CA LEU A 436 15.86 6.63 15.71
C LEU A 436 16.18 5.52 14.69
N MET A 437 17.34 4.88 14.84
CA MET A 437 17.59 3.59 14.19
C MET A 437 17.03 2.49 15.08
N VAL A 438 16.13 1.69 14.54
CA VAL A 438 15.45 0.58 15.23
C VAL A 438 15.80 -0.73 14.51
N GLY A 439 16.08 -1.79 15.26
CA GLY A 439 16.27 -3.14 14.72
C GLY A 439 15.21 -4.10 15.26
N ILE A 440 14.83 -5.10 14.45
CA ILE A 440 13.84 -6.13 14.80
C ILE A 440 14.55 -7.34 15.42
N ASP A 441 14.20 -7.68 16.65
CA ASP A 441 15.01 -8.58 17.48
C ASP A 441 15.08 -10.01 16.89
N GLY A 442 16.30 -10.53 16.76
CA GLY A 442 16.59 -11.85 16.17
C GLY A 442 16.68 -11.88 14.64
N SER A 443 16.39 -10.78 13.96
CA SER A 443 16.46 -10.66 12.48
C SER A 443 17.52 -9.67 12.00
N GLU A 444 18.45 -9.24 12.87
CA GLU A 444 19.46 -8.22 12.58
C GLU A 444 20.79 -8.82 12.09
N ALA A 445 21.35 -8.28 11.01
CA ALA A 445 22.76 -8.47 10.67
C ALA A 445 23.71 -7.79 11.67
N ALA A 446 24.88 -8.41 11.88
CA ALA A 446 25.89 -7.97 12.85
C ALA A 446 26.54 -6.61 12.54
N ASP A 447 26.42 -6.10 11.31
CA ASP A 447 26.89 -4.77 10.88
C ASP A 447 25.80 -3.67 11.01
N GLY A 448 24.59 -4.05 11.41
CA GLY A 448 23.42 -3.18 11.45
C GLY A 448 22.96 -2.74 10.06
N SER A 449 23.14 -3.57 9.02
CA SER A 449 22.60 -3.31 7.67
C SER A 449 21.06 -3.33 7.63
N ASP A 450 20.44 -4.12 8.52
CA ASP A 450 18.99 -4.27 8.67
C ASP A 450 18.35 -3.31 9.70
N TRP A 451 19.05 -2.25 10.12
CA TRP A 451 18.43 -1.24 10.99
C TRP A 451 17.58 -0.26 10.17
N PHE A 452 16.40 0.08 10.68
CA PHE A 452 15.43 0.93 10.00
C PHE A 452 15.34 2.30 10.68
N CYS A 453 15.17 3.37 9.91
CA CYS A 453 15.04 4.72 10.46
C CYS A 453 13.56 5.08 10.66
N TYR A 454 13.19 5.39 11.91
CA TYR A 454 11.89 5.94 12.27
C TYR A 454 12.05 7.28 12.98
N HIS A 455 11.13 8.22 12.74
CA HIS A 455 11.00 9.38 13.62
C HIS A 455 10.29 8.96 14.92
N CYS A 456 10.61 9.61 16.05
CA CYS A 456 9.99 9.31 17.35
C CYS A 456 8.46 9.51 17.38
N THR A 457 7.91 10.35 16.49
CA THR A 457 6.46 10.52 16.31
C THR A 457 5.86 9.59 15.25
N SER A 458 6.62 8.61 14.74
CA SER A 458 6.13 7.68 13.74
C SER A 458 4.98 6.83 14.29
N PRO A 459 3.87 6.67 13.54
CA PRO A 459 2.77 5.78 13.93
C PRO A 459 3.10 4.29 13.77
N SER A 460 4.33 3.95 13.34
CA SER A 460 4.80 2.57 13.14
C SER A 460 5.60 2.00 14.32
N ILE A 461 5.77 2.77 15.40
CA ILE A 461 6.44 2.35 16.64
C ILE A 461 5.51 2.51 17.85
N PHE A 462 5.53 1.56 18.76
CA PHE A 462 4.60 1.43 19.88
C PHE A 462 5.32 1.02 21.18
N PRO A 463 4.80 1.38 22.36
CA PRO A 463 5.34 0.90 23.63
C PRO A 463 5.18 -0.62 23.77
N SER A 464 6.06 -1.25 24.54
CA SER A 464 5.94 -2.68 24.88
C SER A 464 4.61 -2.99 25.56
N GLY A 465 3.89 -3.99 25.06
CA GLY A 465 2.56 -4.38 25.51
C GLY A 465 1.41 -3.80 24.68
N PHE A 466 1.69 -2.95 23.67
CA PHE A 466 0.65 -2.39 22.80
C PHE A 466 -0.15 -3.49 22.09
N CYS A 467 0.51 -4.50 21.51
CA CYS A 467 -0.15 -5.63 20.88
C CYS A 467 -0.98 -6.46 21.87
N GLU A 468 -0.44 -6.74 23.06
CA GLU A 468 -1.13 -7.52 24.11
C GLU A 468 -2.41 -6.82 24.59
N ILE A 469 -2.36 -5.50 24.78
CA ILE A 469 -3.52 -4.68 25.20
C ILE A 469 -4.60 -4.63 24.11
N ASN A 470 -4.20 -4.64 22.83
CA ASN A 470 -5.11 -4.45 21.69
C ASN A 470 -5.53 -5.75 20.99
N ASN A 471 -5.17 -6.92 21.53
CA ASN A 471 -5.40 -8.23 20.92
C ASN A 471 -4.83 -8.34 19.49
N ILE A 472 -3.59 -7.87 19.30
CA ILE A 472 -2.81 -8.05 18.06
C ILE A 472 -1.75 -9.13 18.31
N ASP A 473 -1.55 -10.02 17.34
CA ASP A 473 -0.49 -11.02 17.38
C ASP A 473 0.90 -10.36 17.26
N LEU A 474 1.59 -10.24 18.39
CA LEU A 474 2.98 -9.78 18.46
C LEU A 474 3.91 -10.89 17.94
N THR A 475 4.72 -10.58 16.92
CA THR A 475 5.75 -11.48 16.42
C THR A 475 6.94 -11.52 17.40
N PRO A 476 7.23 -12.67 18.04
CA PRO A 476 8.32 -12.77 18.99
C PRO A 476 9.69 -12.73 18.29
N PRO A 477 10.78 -12.43 19.03
CA PRO A 477 12.12 -12.42 18.47
C PRO A 477 12.46 -13.75 17.80
N ARG A 478 13.10 -13.70 16.63
CA ARG A 478 13.41 -14.91 15.87
C ARG A 478 14.35 -15.82 16.66
N GLY A 479 13.94 -17.08 16.85
CA GLY A 479 14.67 -18.06 17.65
C GLY A 479 14.33 -18.06 19.15
N TYR A 480 13.40 -17.23 19.61
CA TYR A 480 12.92 -17.25 20.99
C TYR A 480 12.10 -18.52 21.29
N THR A 481 12.51 -19.28 22.30
CA THR A 481 11.94 -20.60 22.62
C THR A 481 10.88 -20.60 23.72
N ASN A 482 10.87 -19.58 24.59
CA ASN A 482 10.00 -19.53 25.77
C ASN A 482 8.60 -19.00 25.41
N LEU A 483 7.82 -19.81 24.69
CA LEU A 483 6.47 -19.46 24.24
C LEU A 483 5.40 -19.85 25.29
N PRO A 484 4.31 -19.07 25.45
CA PRO A 484 4.02 -17.80 24.77
C PRO A 484 4.95 -16.67 25.23
N PHE A 485 5.29 -15.77 24.31
CA PHE A 485 6.15 -14.61 24.59
C PHE A 485 5.54 -13.72 25.68
N ARG A 486 6.39 -13.21 26.59
CA ARG A 486 6.00 -12.30 27.66
C ARG A 486 7.06 -11.23 27.86
N TRP A 487 6.65 -9.97 27.75
CA TRP A 487 7.52 -8.80 27.89
C TRP A 487 8.35 -8.80 29.18
N PHE A 488 7.72 -9.06 30.33
CA PHE A 488 8.41 -9.09 31.62
C PHE A 488 9.58 -10.08 31.65
N GLN A 489 9.38 -11.29 31.12
CA GLN A 489 10.42 -12.31 31.09
C GLN A 489 11.52 -11.94 30.08
N TYR A 490 11.13 -11.43 28.90
CA TYR A 490 12.08 -11.02 27.87
C TYR A 490 13.00 -9.88 28.33
N LEU A 491 12.45 -8.85 28.98
CA LEU A 491 13.21 -7.73 29.55
C LEU A 491 14.18 -8.21 30.65
N LYS A 492 13.75 -9.14 31.50
CA LYS A 492 14.57 -9.76 32.54
C LYS A 492 15.72 -10.59 31.96
N ASP A 493 15.46 -11.43 30.97
CA ASP A 493 16.45 -12.29 30.33
C ASP A 493 17.50 -11.49 29.54
N THR A 494 17.06 -10.45 28.83
CA THR A 494 17.94 -9.56 28.06
C THR A 494 18.59 -8.45 28.90
N LYS A 495 18.22 -8.32 30.18
CA LYS A 495 18.65 -7.23 31.09
C LYS A 495 18.41 -5.83 30.49
N SER A 496 17.31 -5.67 29.76
CA SER A 496 16.95 -4.44 29.06
C SER A 496 15.73 -3.75 29.68
N VAL A 497 15.45 -2.52 29.25
CA VAL A 497 14.30 -1.73 29.71
C VAL A 497 13.39 -1.40 28.52
N ALA A 498 12.08 -1.36 28.77
CA ALA A 498 11.13 -0.85 27.79
C ALA A 498 11.29 0.67 27.62
N ALA A 499 11.06 1.16 26.39
CA ALA A 499 10.91 2.57 26.12
C ALA A 499 9.68 3.13 26.88
N PRO A 500 9.82 4.20 27.68
CA PRO A 500 8.71 4.77 28.43
C PRO A 500 7.51 5.22 27.57
N VAL A 501 6.29 4.89 28.02
CA VAL A 501 5.03 5.14 27.29
C VAL A 501 4.77 6.64 27.01
N ASN A 502 5.39 7.55 27.75
CA ASN A 502 5.30 9.00 27.52
C ASN A 502 6.14 9.50 26.33
N LEU A 503 7.04 8.70 25.76
CA LEU A 503 7.83 9.06 24.58
C LEU A 503 7.10 8.82 23.25
N PHE A 504 6.02 8.03 23.27
CA PHE A 504 5.24 7.68 22.08
C PHE A 504 4.11 8.69 21.83
N ASN A 505 3.78 8.92 20.56
CA ASN A 505 2.64 9.75 20.21
C ASN A 505 1.32 9.08 20.67
N LYS A 506 0.47 9.86 21.35
CA LYS A 506 -0.84 9.41 21.89
C LYS A 506 -2.03 10.01 21.14
N GLU A 507 -1.78 10.82 20.11
CA GLU A 507 -2.82 11.53 19.37
C GLU A 507 -3.54 10.59 18.39
N VAL A 508 -4.84 10.41 18.64
CA VAL A 508 -5.76 9.63 17.81
C VAL A 508 -6.75 10.61 17.16
N PRO A 509 -6.62 10.92 15.86
CA PRO A 509 -7.53 11.82 15.17
C PRO A 509 -8.90 11.15 14.94
N ASP A 510 -9.97 11.94 14.81
CA ASP A 510 -11.23 11.46 14.26
C ASP A 510 -11.09 11.28 12.74
N HIS A 511 -10.56 10.12 12.35
CA HIS A 511 -10.19 9.79 10.99
C HIS A 511 -11.36 9.26 10.13
N GLY A 512 -12.56 9.06 10.70
CA GLY A 512 -13.77 8.68 9.96
C GLY A 512 -13.84 7.25 9.38
N PHE A 513 -12.70 6.54 9.23
CA PHE A 513 -12.66 5.13 8.80
C PHE A 513 -13.51 4.20 9.68
N ARG A 514 -14.06 3.15 9.06
CA ARG A 514 -14.81 2.07 9.71
C ARG A 514 -14.44 0.71 9.09
N PRO A 515 -14.49 -0.40 9.84
CA PRO A 515 -14.34 -1.73 9.27
C PRO A 515 -15.36 -1.99 8.14
N GLY A 516 -14.95 -2.70 7.10
CA GLY A 516 -15.74 -2.95 5.89
C GLY A 516 -15.70 -1.84 4.85
N MET A 517 -15.09 -0.68 5.13
CA MET A 517 -14.94 0.38 4.11
C MET A 517 -13.95 -0.03 3.01
N LYS A 518 -14.36 0.18 1.76
CA LYS A 518 -13.54 0.00 0.55
C LYS A 518 -12.69 1.23 0.26
N LEU A 519 -11.47 0.99 -0.20
CA LEU A 519 -10.51 2.02 -0.60
C LEU A 519 -9.53 1.48 -1.63
N GLU A 520 -8.66 2.36 -2.15
CA GLU A 520 -7.54 2.00 -3.01
C GLU A 520 -6.24 2.05 -2.18
N ALA A 521 -5.55 0.92 -1.99
CA ALA A 521 -4.35 0.85 -1.16
C ALA A 521 -3.12 0.52 -1.99
N VAL A 522 -1.97 1.12 -1.66
CA VAL A 522 -0.67 0.70 -2.19
C VAL A 522 -0.29 -0.64 -1.56
N ASP A 523 0.20 -1.59 -2.36
CA ASP A 523 0.94 -2.72 -1.80
C ASP A 523 2.33 -2.25 -1.38
N LEU A 524 2.59 -2.09 -0.07
CA LEU A 524 3.86 -1.57 0.42
C LEU A 524 5.04 -2.54 0.21
N MET A 525 4.78 -3.80 -0.17
CA MET A 525 5.81 -4.76 -0.61
C MET A 525 6.18 -4.62 -2.10
N GLU A 526 5.29 -4.06 -2.94
CA GLU A 526 5.53 -3.74 -4.35
C GLU A 526 4.88 -2.36 -4.67
N PRO A 527 5.44 -1.22 -4.19
CA PRO A 527 4.75 0.09 -4.12
C PRO A 527 4.33 0.75 -5.45
N ARG A 528 4.60 0.06 -6.56
CA ARG A 528 4.07 0.33 -7.91
C ARG A 528 2.60 -0.09 -8.06
N LEU A 529 2.13 -1.03 -7.25
CA LEU A 529 0.76 -1.53 -7.31
C LEU A 529 -0.12 -0.69 -6.38
N VAL A 530 -1.24 -0.21 -6.92
CA VAL A 530 -2.39 0.30 -6.16
C VAL A 530 -3.54 -0.67 -6.41
N CYS A 531 -4.14 -1.19 -5.35
CA CYS A 531 -5.02 -2.35 -5.35
C CYS A 531 -6.37 -2.00 -4.71
N VAL A 532 -7.41 -2.71 -5.13
CA VAL A 532 -8.71 -2.71 -4.44
C VAL A 532 -8.55 -3.35 -3.06
N ALA A 533 -8.97 -2.63 -2.02
CA ALA A 533 -8.71 -3.02 -0.64
C ALA A 533 -9.87 -2.67 0.32
N THR A 534 -9.85 -3.30 1.50
CA THR A 534 -10.85 -3.16 2.56
C THR A 534 -10.18 -2.88 3.89
N VAL A 535 -10.73 -1.96 4.70
CA VAL A 535 -10.35 -1.83 6.12
C VAL A 535 -10.96 -2.98 6.92
N THR A 536 -10.15 -3.91 7.44
CA THR A 536 -10.64 -5.07 8.21
C THR A 536 -10.67 -4.83 9.71
N GLN A 537 -9.72 -4.08 10.24
CA GLN A 537 -9.59 -3.78 11.68
C GLN A 537 -9.12 -2.34 11.89
N ILE A 538 -9.52 -1.73 13.01
CA ILE A 538 -9.09 -0.40 13.44
C ILE A 538 -8.69 -0.46 14.90
N ILE A 539 -7.45 -0.10 15.20
CA ILE A 539 -6.88 -0.02 16.56
C ILE A 539 -6.35 1.40 16.75
N HIS A 540 -7.17 2.25 17.36
CA HIS A 540 -6.91 3.70 17.42
C HIS A 540 -6.64 4.24 16.01
N ARG A 541 -5.48 4.88 15.78
CA ARG A 541 -5.05 5.41 14.48
C ARG A 541 -4.52 4.34 13.51
N LEU A 542 -4.30 3.10 13.95
CA LEU A 542 -3.74 2.02 13.15
C LEU A 542 -4.84 1.22 12.44
N LEU A 543 -4.74 1.06 11.13
CA LEU A 543 -5.66 0.33 10.28
C LEU A 543 -5.05 -0.98 9.80
N ARG A 544 -5.84 -2.06 9.80
CA ARG A 544 -5.54 -3.28 9.05
C ARG A 544 -6.18 -3.18 7.68
N ILE A 545 -5.37 -3.30 6.63
CA ILE A 545 -5.78 -3.16 5.23
C ILE A 545 -5.65 -4.52 4.55
N HIS A 546 -6.78 -5.06 4.11
CA HIS A 546 -6.89 -6.29 3.33
C HIS A 546 -6.92 -6.00 1.84
N PHE A 547 -6.25 -6.83 1.04
CA PHE A 547 -6.27 -6.74 -0.42
C PHE A 547 -7.28 -7.72 -1.00
N ASP A 548 -8.34 -7.20 -1.62
CA ASP A 548 -9.52 -8.01 -1.92
C ASP A 548 -9.20 -9.21 -2.83
N GLY A 549 -9.62 -10.40 -2.40
CA GLY A 549 -9.40 -11.66 -3.13
C GLY A 549 -8.04 -12.32 -2.90
N TRP A 550 -7.14 -11.68 -2.15
CA TRP A 550 -5.91 -12.29 -1.63
C TRP A 550 -6.13 -12.88 -0.24
N GLU A 551 -5.15 -13.65 0.25
CA GLU A 551 -5.20 -14.26 1.58
C GLU A 551 -4.75 -13.28 2.69
N ASP A 552 -5.29 -13.43 3.90
CA ASP A 552 -5.11 -12.50 5.04
C ASP A 552 -3.64 -12.33 5.49
N GLU A 553 -2.72 -13.22 5.09
CA GLU A 553 -1.28 -13.06 5.35
C GLU A 553 -0.61 -11.95 4.52
N TYR A 554 -1.33 -11.39 3.53
CA TYR A 554 -0.95 -10.21 2.77
C TYR A 554 -1.48 -8.90 3.35
N ASP A 555 -2.40 -8.93 4.32
CA ASP A 555 -2.93 -7.73 4.96
C ASP A 555 -1.80 -6.89 5.61
N GLN A 556 -1.89 -5.57 5.50
CA GLN A 556 -0.85 -4.64 5.96
C GLN A 556 -1.36 -3.76 7.10
N TRP A 557 -0.51 -3.51 8.10
CA TRP A 557 -0.73 -2.49 9.13
C TRP A 557 -0.30 -1.13 8.60
N VAL A 558 -1.24 -0.18 8.55
CA VAL A 558 -1.04 1.15 7.94
C VAL A 558 -1.68 2.21 8.83
N ASP A 559 -1.05 3.37 8.97
CA ASP A 559 -1.63 4.49 9.72
C ASP A 559 -2.81 5.14 8.99
N CYS A 560 -3.80 5.63 9.72
CA CYS A 560 -4.98 6.29 9.14
C CYS A 560 -4.67 7.60 8.39
N GLU A 561 -3.53 8.26 8.66
CA GLU A 561 -3.07 9.45 7.92
C GLU A 561 -2.03 9.10 6.85
N SER A 562 -1.80 7.81 6.57
CA SER A 562 -0.84 7.32 5.60
C SER A 562 -1.04 7.93 4.20
N PRO A 563 0.04 8.37 3.52
CA PRO A 563 -0.02 8.91 2.17
C PRO A 563 -0.12 7.83 1.06
N ASP A 564 -0.27 6.56 1.46
CA ASP A 564 -0.32 5.37 0.61
C ASP A 564 -1.71 4.67 0.64
N LEU A 565 -2.73 5.33 1.21
CA LEU A 565 -4.14 4.94 1.14
C LEU A 565 -4.94 6.02 0.40
N TYR A 566 -5.83 5.63 -0.50
CA TYR A 566 -6.58 6.55 -1.36
C TYR A 566 -8.09 6.23 -1.38
N PRO A 567 -8.97 7.22 -1.59
CA PRO A 567 -10.40 6.97 -1.76
C PRO A 567 -10.68 6.21 -3.06
N VAL A 568 -11.81 5.49 -3.07
CA VAL A 568 -12.39 4.89 -4.29
C VAL A 568 -12.45 5.92 -5.43
N GLY A 569 -11.93 5.57 -6.60
CA GLY A 569 -11.89 6.41 -7.80
C GLY A 569 -10.64 7.29 -7.93
N TRP A 570 -9.67 7.21 -7.01
CA TRP A 570 -8.43 8.00 -7.08
C TRP A 570 -7.55 7.62 -8.29
N CYS A 571 -7.41 6.33 -8.58
CA CYS A 571 -6.72 5.84 -9.78
C CYS A 571 -7.37 6.38 -11.06
N GLN A 572 -8.70 6.43 -11.11
CA GLN A 572 -9.45 6.99 -12.25
C GLN A 572 -9.24 8.51 -12.38
N LEU A 573 -9.24 9.25 -11.28
CA LEU A 573 -8.97 10.71 -11.26
C LEU A 573 -7.55 11.03 -11.75
N THR A 574 -6.56 10.26 -11.30
CA THR A 574 -5.14 10.56 -11.52
C THR A 574 -4.54 9.88 -12.76
N GLY A 575 -5.27 8.93 -13.37
CA GLY A 575 -4.77 8.09 -14.45
C GLY A 575 -3.79 7.00 -13.99
N TYR A 576 -3.78 6.66 -12.70
CA TYR A 576 -2.99 5.54 -12.16
C TYR A 576 -3.68 4.19 -12.45
N GLN A 577 -2.90 3.11 -12.57
CA GLN A 577 -3.44 1.79 -12.85
C GLN A 577 -3.84 1.05 -11.57
N LEU A 578 -5.14 1.00 -11.31
CA LEU A 578 -5.72 0.14 -10.28
C LEU A 578 -5.56 -1.35 -10.63
N GLN A 579 -5.20 -2.18 -9.66
CA GLN A 579 -5.24 -3.64 -9.75
C GLN A 579 -6.61 -4.13 -9.29
N PRO A 580 -7.30 -4.99 -10.07
CA PRO A 580 -8.54 -5.63 -9.63
C PRO A 580 -8.30 -6.57 -8.44
N PRO A 581 -9.36 -6.93 -7.70
CA PRO A 581 -9.33 -8.05 -6.78
C PRO A 581 -8.82 -9.32 -7.46
N ALA A 582 -8.08 -10.15 -6.72
CA ALA A 582 -7.64 -11.43 -7.28
C ALA A 582 -8.85 -12.35 -7.52
N VAL A 583 -8.93 -12.92 -8.73
CA VAL A 583 -9.99 -13.86 -9.08
C VAL A 583 -9.74 -15.18 -8.35
N SER A 584 -10.47 -15.43 -7.27
CA SER A 584 -10.38 -16.68 -6.53
C SER A 584 -10.77 -17.86 -7.42
N THR A 585 -9.78 -18.66 -7.85
CA THR A 585 -10.01 -19.84 -8.68
C THR A 585 -10.60 -20.97 -7.83
N GLY A 586 -11.89 -20.86 -7.50
CA GLY A 586 -12.71 -21.97 -7.04
C GLY A 586 -13.55 -21.69 -5.80
N LYS A 587 -14.86 -21.47 -6.02
CA LYS A 587 -15.96 -22.10 -5.25
C LYS A 587 -17.32 -21.99 -5.95
N TYR A 588 -17.37 -22.41 -7.22
CA TYR A 588 -18.60 -23.01 -7.76
C TYR A 588 -18.47 -24.53 -7.60
N ARG A 589 -19.28 -25.09 -6.70
CA ARG A 589 -19.56 -26.52 -6.58
C ARG A 589 -20.97 -26.70 -6.02
#